data_AF-A0A544VSI1-F1
#
_entry.id   AF-A0A544VSI1-F1
#
_cell.length_a   1.000
_cell.length_b   1.000
_cell.length_c   1.000
_cell.angle_alpha   90.00
_cell.angle_beta   90.00
_cell.angle_gamma   90.00
#
_symmetry.space_group_name_H-M   'P 1'
#
loop_
_entity.id
_entity.type
_entity.pdbx_description
1 polymer ?
#
loop_
_entity_poly.entity_id
_entity_poly.type
_entity_poly.pdbx_seq_one_letter_code
_entity_poly.pdbx_strand_id
1 'polypeptide(L)'
;MAGPIPYPESPYPESLPHHPFPPAGMRPPGPQPYPGPVPSAYPGTLPPPVDYPSPRRGRRVALIGLSVVALVAAVVAAVVVAERSGDDEVTVTDASAATAIQGYLDALAKGDDETVARNNSCGFFDAVTDRRSDMTLANLTSDAFRRQYGEVKVSSIDKIVTWSPTQSQVLFTMRATPAGRNQGEVERQGIAQLLLQDQNILVCSYLPRNSGQF
;
A
#
# COMPACT_ATOMS: atom_id res chain seq x y z
N MET A 1 -22.18 4.71 32.52
CA MET A 1 -20.79 4.68 33.04
C MET A 1 -20.29 3.25 32.89
N ALA A 2 -19.77 2.90 31.72
CA ALA A 2 -19.22 1.56 31.45
C ALA A 2 -17.76 1.55 31.88
N GLY A 3 -17.37 0.58 32.72
CA GLY A 3 -16.01 0.43 33.24
C GLY A 3 -15.00 -0.02 32.16
N PRO A 4 -13.69 0.06 32.45
CA PRO A 4 -12.64 -0.21 31.47
C PRO A 4 -12.64 -1.66 30.99
N ILE A 5 -12.45 -1.84 29.68
CA ILE A 5 -12.31 -3.14 29.00
C ILE A 5 -10.97 -3.78 29.42
N PRO A 6 -10.94 -5.07 29.83
CA PRO A 6 -9.69 -5.75 30.15
C PRO A 6 -8.86 -6.06 28.88
N TYR A 7 -7.56 -5.82 28.96
CA TYR A 7 -6.60 -6.17 27.92
C TYR A 7 -6.37 -7.69 27.86
N PRO A 8 -6.18 -8.30 26.67
CA PRO A 8 -5.71 -9.68 26.58
C PRO A 8 -4.21 -9.78 26.95
N GLU A 9 -3.90 -10.65 27.91
CA GLU A 9 -2.53 -11.02 28.29
C GLU A 9 -1.77 -11.64 27.13
N SER A 10 -0.55 -11.14 26.88
CA SER A 10 0.41 -11.76 25.97
C SER A 10 0.99 -13.04 26.60
N PRO A 11 1.08 -14.17 25.87
CA PRO A 11 1.69 -15.38 26.38
C PRO A 11 3.22 -15.22 26.45
N TYR A 12 3.75 -15.29 27.67
CA TYR A 12 5.18 -15.44 27.93
C TYR A 12 5.68 -16.77 27.33
N PRO A 13 6.89 -16.82 26.75
CA PRO A 13 7.50 -18.09 26.38
C PRO A 13 7.89 -18.90 27.62
N GLU A 14 7.68 -20.20 27.45
CA GLU A 14 7.78 -21.32 28.37
C GLU A 14 9.06 -21.38 29.22
N SER A 15 8.87 -21.84 30.44
CA SER A 15 9.83 -22.04 31.52
C SER A 15 10.98 -22.99 31.17
N LEU A 16 12.22 -22.55 31.45
CA LEU A 16 13.40 -23.41 31.62
C LEU A 16 13.22 -24.36 32.83
N PRO A 17 13.76 -25.59 32.78
CA PRO A 17 13.62 -26.55 33.88
C PRO A 17 14.28 -26.02 35.17
N HIS A 18 13.49 -26.06 36.24
CA HIS A 18 13.86 -25.64 37.59
C HIS A 18 14.96 -26.55 38.16
N HIS A 19 16.11 -25.98 38.52
CA HIS A 19 17.00 -26.60 39.49
C HIS A 19 16.43 -26.38 40.90
N PRO A 20 16.25 -27.43 41.71
CA PRO A 20 15.73 -27.27 43.07
C PRO A 20 16.75 -26.55 43.96
N PHE A 21 16.28 -25.48 44.62
CA PHE A 21 17.02 -24.84 45.71
C PHE A 21 17.17 -25.82 46.89
N PRO A 22 18.37 -25.93 47.51
CA PRO A 22 18.53 -26.72 48.72
C PRO A 22 17.82 -26.07 49.92
N PRO A 23 17.23 -26.86 50.84
CA PRO A 23 16.52 -26.34 52.01
C PRO A 23 17.46 -25.58 52.96
N ALA A 24 16.93 -24.53 53.57
CA ALA A 24 17.61 -23.74 54.59
C ALA A 24 17.99 -24.63 55.79
N GLY A 25 19.29 -24.77 56.08
CA GLY A 25 19.75 -25.42 57.30
C GLY A 25 21.07 -26.19 57.24
N MET A 26 21.67 -26.43 56.07
CA MET A 26 22.95 -27.14 56.01
C MET A 26 24.16 -26.18 55.99
N ARG A 27 24.95 -26.26 57.07
CA ARG A 27 26.23 -25.58 57.23
C ARG A 27 27.26 -26.25 56.29
N PRO A 28 28.00 -25.50 55.46
CA PRO A 28 29.00 -26.08 54.57
C PRO A 28 30.18 -26.68 55.37
N PRO A 29 30.76 -27.82 54.94
CA PRO A 29 31.89 -28.46 55.60
C PRO A 29 33.16 -27.60 55.53
N GLY A 30 33.94 -27.63 56.61
CA GLY A 30 35.12 -26.79 56.83
C GLY A 30 36.27 -27.03 55.85
N PRO A 31 37.23 -26.08 55.78
CA PRO A 31 38.29 -26.07 54.78
C PRO A 31 39.31 -27.22 54.98
N GLN A 32 39.66 -27.86 53.86
CA GLN A 32 40.74 -28.85 53.75
C GLN A 32 42.13 -28.16 53.69
N PRO A 33 43.23 -28.85 54.10
CA PRO A 33 44.54 -28.24 54.29
C PRO A 33 45.24 -27.86 52.97
N TYR A 34 45.98 -26.75 53.01
CA TYR A 34 46.75 -26.21 51.89
C TYR A 34 47.99 -27.08 51.57
N PRO A 35 48.27 -27.44 50.32
CA PRO A 35 49.53 -28.08 49.95
C PRO A 35 50.69 -27.06 49.93
N GLY A 36 51.86 -27.50 50.38
CA GLY A 36 53.07 -26.68 50.56
C GLY A 36 53.72 -26.12 49.28
N PRO A 37 54.81 -25.34 49.42
CA PRO A 37 55.35 -24.50 48.35
C PRO A 37 56.03 -25.33 47.26
N VAL A 38 55.60 -25.14 46.01
CA VAL A 38 56.26 -25.68 44.81
C VAL A 38 57.20 -24.61 44.20
N PRO A 39 58.41 -24.96 43.73
CA PRO A 39 59.34 -23.98 43.18
C PRO A 39 58.88 -23.45 41.82
N SER A 40 58.98 -22.14 41.62
CA SER A 40 58.70 -21.47 40.35
C SER A 40 59.76 -21.82 39.31
N ALA A 41 59.36 -22.48 38.22
CA ALA A 41 60.17 -22.65 37.03
C ALA A 41 59.28 -22.47 35.80
N TYR A 42 59.06 -21.22 35.38
CA TYR A 42 58.65 -20.95 34.00
C TYR A 42 59.54 -19.85 33.42
N PRO A 43 60.46 -20.22 32.52
CA PRO A 43 61.18 -19.26 31.70
C PRO A 43 60.34 -18.95 30.45
N GLY A 44 60.30 -17.67 30.04
CA GLY A 44 59.99 -17.30 28.66
C GLY A 44 58.63 -16.64 28.40
N THR A 45 58.73 -15.37 27.99
CA THR A 45 57.87 -14.55 27.12
C THR A 45 56.44 -15.02 26.83
N LEU A 46 55.47 -14.16 27.15
CA LEU A 46 54.07 -14.30 26.74
C LEU A 46 53.96 -14.55 25.22
N PRO A 47 53.04 -15.43 24.77
CA PRO A 47 52.73 -15.59 23.35
C PRO A 47 52.18 -14.27 22.79
N PRO A 48 52.50 -13.94 21.51
CA PRO A 48 52.00 -12.73 20.88
C PRO A 48 50.45 -12.74 20.83
N PRO A 49 49.80 -11.57 20.92
CA PRO A 49 48.35 -11.46 20.80
C PRO A 49 47.85 -12.07 19.48
N VAL A 50 46.85 -12.94 19.57
CA VAL A 50 46.16 -13.50 18.41
C VAL A 50 45.06 -12.51 18.02
N ASP A 51 45.16 -11.92 16.82
CA ASP A 51 44.14 -11.03 16.27
C ASP A 51 42.84 -11.80 16.01
N TYR A 52 41.78 -11.46 16.74
CA TYR A 52 40.43 -11.93 16.42
C TYR A 52 39.82 -11.07 15.29
N PRO A 53 39.32 -11.69 14.20
CA PRO A 53 38.64 -10.94 13.15
C PRO A 53 37.32 -10.35 13.69
N SER A 54 37.19 -9.03 13.63
CA SER A 54 35.95 -8.37 14.04
C SER A 54 34.78 -8.75 13.12
N PRO A 55 33.56 -8.93 13.65
CA PRO A 55 32.42 -9.32 12.84
C PRO A 55 32.07 -8.19 11.86
N ARG A 56 32.19 -8.47 10.57
CA ARG A 56 31.87 -7.56 9.44
C ARG A 56 30.37 -7.26 9.29
N ARG A 57 29.63 -7.13 10.39
CA ARG A 57 28.18 -6.93 10.44
C ARG A 57 27.77 -5.57 9.86
N GLY A 58 28.58 -4.53 10.05
CA GLY A 58 28.29 -3.18 9.54
C GLY A 58 28.20 -3.10 8.01
N ARG A 59 29.02 -3.88 7.29
CA ARG A 59 29.04 -3.85 5.82
C ARG A 59 27.79 -4.50 5.22
N ARG A 60 27.23 -5.54 5.86
CA ARG A 60 25.99 -6.18 5.42
C ARG A 60 24.76 -5.31 5.71
N VAL A 61 24.73 -4.65 6.87
CA VAL A 61 23.64 -3.70 7.21
C VAL A 61 23.66 -2.49 6.29
N ALA A 62 24.85 -1.96 5.96
CA ALA A 62 24.99 -0.87 5.00
C ALA A 62 24.53 -1.27 3.58
N LEU A 63 24.86 -2.47 3.11
CA LEU A 63 24.42 -2.97 1.80
C LEU A 63 22.90 -3.19 1.74
N ILE A 64 22.30 -3.72 2.81
CA ILE A 64 20.84 -3.89 2.90
C ILE A 64 20.16 -2.52 2.91
N GLY A 65 20.63 -1.58 3.75
CA GLY A 65 20.10 -0.22 3.78
C GLY A 65 20.18 0.48 2.41
N LEU A 66 21.32 0.34 1.72
CA LEU A 66 21.51 0.91 0.39
C LEU A 66 20.58 0.28 -0.66
N SER A 67 20.33 -1.03 -0.58
CA SER A 67 19.38 -1.70 -1.48
C SER A 67 17.94 -1.23 -1.29
N VAL A 68 17.51 -0.99 -0.04
CA VAL A 68 16.18 -0.46 0.28
C VAL A 68 16.05 0.97 -0.24
N VAL A 69 17.06 1.82 -0.03
CA VAL A 69 17.06 3.20 -0.55
C VAL A 69 17.04 3.21 -2.08
N ALA A 70 17.80 2.33 -2.73
CA ALA A 70 17.80 2.20 -4.18
C ALA A 70 16.44 1.73 -4.72
N LEU A 71 15.77 0.79 -4.05
CA LEU A 71 14.42 0.37 -4.40
C LEU A 71 13.40 1.49 -4.25
N VAL A 72 13.43 2.22 -3.13
CA VAL A 72 12.54 3.37 -2.92
C VAL A 72 12.80 4.45 -3.98
N ALA A 73 14.07 4.77 -4.26
CA ALA A 73 14.44 5.72 -5.30
C ALA A 73 13.99 5.26 -6.69
N ALA A 74 14.08 3.96 -7.00
CA ALA A 74 13.62 3.41 -8.27
C ALA A 74 12.09 3.48 -8.41
N VAL A 75 11.34 3.21 -7.33
CA VAL A 75 9.87 3.34 -7.32
C VAL A 75 9.47 4.81 -7.49
N VAL A 76 10.11 5.73 -6.75
CA VAL A 76 9.87 7.17 -6.89
C VAL A 76 10.23 7.65 -8.30
N ALA A 77 11.36 7.20 -8.84
CA ALA A 77 11.75 7.53 -10.21
C ALA A 77 10.77 6.96 -11.24
N ALA A 78 10.23 5.75 -11.05
CA ALA A 78 9.22 5.19 -11.93
C ALA A 78 7.91 6.00 -11.92
N VAL A 79 7.46 6.47 -10.75
CA VAL A 79 6.29 7.36 -10.64
C VAL A 79 6.57 8.70 -11.34
N VAL A 80 7.71 9.32 -11.08
CA VAL A 80 8.08 10.60 -11.70
C VAL A 80 8.29 10.46 -13.21
N VAL A 81 8.85 9.36 -13.70
CA VAL A 81 9.00 9.11 -15.15
C VAL A 81 7.66 8.82 -15.80
N ALA A 82 6.74 8.13 -15.12
CA ALA A 82 5.37 7.96 -15.60
C ALA A 82 4.65 9.32 -15.73
N GLU A 83 4.88 10.26 -14.80
CA GLU A 83 4.37 11.63 -14.89
C GLU A 83 5.07 12.47 -15.97
N ARG A 84 6.32 12.14 -16.33
CA ARG A 84 7.17 12.94 -17.22
C ARG A 84 7.27 12.43 -18.65
N SER A 85 6.62 11.30 -18.98
CA SER A 85 6.63 10.73 -20.34
C SER A 85 5.61 11.41 -21.29
N GLY A 86 5.18 12.63 -20.97
CA GLY A 86 4.16 13.40 -21.68
C GLY A 86 4.63 14.16 -22.93
N ASP A 87 5.47 13.55 -23.76
CA ASP A 87 5.74 14.07 -25.13
C ASP A 87 5.04 13.25 -26.22
N ASP A 88 4.34 12.16 -25.87
CA ASP A 88 3.42 11.48 -26.78
C ASP A 88 2.07 12.21 -26.80
N GLU A 89 1.56 12.49 -28.00
CA GLU A 89 0.23 13.05 -28.20
C GLU A 89 -0.83 12.08 -27.61
N VAL A 90 -1.42 12.45 -26.47
CA VAL A 90 -2.44 11.63 -25.81
C VAL A 90 -3.68 11.57 -26.68
N THR A 91 -3.95 10.40 -27.26
CA THR A 91 -5.16 10.14 -28.05
C THR A 91 -6.10 9.20 -27.30
N VAL A 92 -7.40 9.29 -27.60
CA VAL A 92 -8.40 8.39 -27.04
C VAL A 92 -8.35 7.05 -27.79
N THR A 93 -7.74 6.06 -27.16
CA THR A 93 -7.63 4.67 -27.61
C THR A 93 -8.28 3.75 -26.59
N ASP A 94 -8.49 2.47 -26.90
CA ASP A 94 -9.05 1.52 -25.94
C ASP A 94 -8.22 1.46 -24.64
N ALA A 95 -6.89 1.46 -24.74
CA ALA A 95 -6.01 1.38 -23.57
C ALA A 95 -6.04 2.67 -22.73
N SER A 96 -5.97 3.84 -23.36
CA SER A 96 -6.00 5.12 -22.65
C SER A 96 -7.39 5.41 -22.07
N ALA A 97 -8.46 5.04 -22.78
CA ALA A 97 -9.83 5.11 -22.27
C ALA A 97 -10.04 4.18 -21.07
N ALA A 98 -9.60 2.92 -21.15
CA ALA A 98 -9.70 1.98 -20.03
C ALA A 98 -8.95 2.50 -18.80
N THR A 99 -7.76 3.06 -18.99
CA THR A 99 -6.94 3.62 -17.90
C THR A 99 -7.63 4.82 -17.25
N ALA A 100 -8.15 5.77 -18.05
CA ALA A 100 -8.86 6.94 -17.54
C ALA A 100 -10.14 6.55 -16.79
N ILE A 101 -10.94 5.65 -17.36
CA ILE A 101 -12.17 5.14 -16.75
C ILE A 101 -11.86 4.39 -15.45
N GLN A 102 -10.85 3.51 -15.44
CA GLN A 102 -10.44 2.80 -14.23
C GLN A 102 -10.00 3.78 -13.14
N GLY A 103 -9.18 4.78 -13.47
CA GLY A 103 -8.72 5.79 -12.52
C GLY A 103 -9.89 6.56 -11.88
N TYR A 104 -10.91 6.91 -12.68
CA TYR A 104 -12.12 7.54 -12.18
C TYR A 104 -12.95 6.61 -11.27
N LEU A 105 -13.15 5.35 -11.67
CA LEU A 105 -13.89 4.37 -10.86
C LEU A 105 -13.17 4.05 -9.53
N ASP A 106 -11.84 3.99 -9.56
CA ASP A 106 -11.00 3.86 -8.37
C ASP A 106 -11.15 5.06 -7.43
N ALA A 107 -11.18 6.28 -7.98
CA ALA A 107 -11.38 7.50 -7.20
C ALA A 107 -12.74 7.48 -6.49
N LEU A 108 -13.81 7.09 -7.20
CA LEU A 108 -15.14 6.89 -6.59
C LEU A 108 -15.11 5.83 -5.47
N ALA A 109 -14.45 4.68 -5.71
CA ALA A 109 -14.35 3.60 -4.73
C ALA A 109 -13.55 4.00 -3.48
N LYS A 110 -12.53 4.84 -3.64
CA LYS A 110 -11.66 5.32 -2.55
C LYS A 110 -12.22 6.55 -1.83
N GLY A 111 -13.22 7.22 -2.40
CA GLY A 111 -13.71 8.51 -1.89
C GLY A 111 -12.69 9.64 -2.12
N ASP A 112 -11.97 9.60 -3.24
CA ASP A 112 -11.11 10.70 -3.66
C ASP A 112 -11.95 11.77 -4.36
N ASP A 113 -12.59 12.60 -3.53
CA ASP A 113 -13.55 13.59 -3.98
C ASP A 113 -12.92 14.67 -4.87
N GLU A 114 -11.64 14.97 -4.71
CA GLU A 114 -10.94 15.95 -5.55
C GLU A 114 -10.76 15.40 -6.98
N THR A 115 -10.26 14.18 -7.11
CA THR A 115 -10.12 13.54 -8.43
C THR A 115 -11.49 13.37 -9.11
N VAL A 116 -12.52 12.98 -8.36
CA VAL A 116 -13.89 12.85 -8.88
C VAL A 116 -14.43 14.22 -9.32
N ALA A 117 -14.24 15.29 -8.53
CA ALA A 117 -14.67 16.63 -8.89
C ALA A 117 -13.94 17.18 -10.13
N ARG A 118 -12.64 16.94 -10.25
CA ARG A 118 -11.84 17.29 -11.45
C ARG A 118 -12.39 16.63 -12.71
N ASN A 119 -12.74 15.36 -12.62
CA ASN A 119 -13.34 14.61 -13.72
C ASN A 119 -14.76 15.11 -14.05
N ASN A 120 -15.64 15.19 -13.06
CA ASN A 120 -17.04 15.61 -13.23
C ASN A 120 -17.18 17.06 -13.74
N SER A 121 -16.23 17.93 -13.39
CA SER A 121 -16.20 19.32 -13.87
C SER A 121 -15.60 19.48 -15.26
N CYS A 122 -15.16 18.39 -15.92
CA CYS A 122 -14.56 18.44 -17.25
C CYS A 122 -13.45 19.49 -17.41
N GLY A 123 -12.57 19.62 -16.42
CA GLY A 123 -11.43 20.54 -16.46
C GLY A 123 -11.71 21.95 -15.93
N PHE A 124 -12.92 22.24 -15.46
CA PHE A 124 -13.22 23.53 -14.84
C PHE A 124 -12.82 23.63 -13.36
N PHE A 125 -12.64 22.50 -12.67
CA PHE A 125 -12.40 22.47 -11.22
C PHE A 125 -11.29 23.43 -10.75
N ASP A 126 -10.17 23.50 -11.46
CA ASP A 126 -9.06 24.38 -11.07
C ASP A 126 -9.31 25.86 -11.34
N ALA A 127 -10.13 26.15 -12.36
CA ALA A 127 -10.44 27.51 -12.79
C ALA A 127 -11.54 28.17 -11.95
N VAL A 128 -12.35 27.37 -11.23
CA VAL A 128 -13.46 27.87 -10.43
C VAL A 128 -12.98 28.38 -9.07
N THR A 129 -13.51 29.53 -8.65
CA THR A 129 -13.17 30.20 -7.38
C THR A 129 -13.72 29.47 -6.15
N ASP A 130 -14.93 28.92 -6.21
CA ASP A 130 -15.54 28.14 -5.13
C ASP A 130 -15.78 26.70 -5.56
N ARG A 131 -14.99 25.78 -4.99
CA ARG A 131 -14.99 24.35 -5.30
C ARG A 131 -15.84 23.52 -4.33
N ARG A 132 -16.44 24.15 -3.30
CA ARG A 132 -17.16 23.42 -2.24
C ARG A 132 -18.34 22.63 -2.78
N SER A 133 -19.06 23.20 -3.74
CA SER A 133 -20.20 22.55 -4.40
C SER A 133 -19.73 21.32 -5.18
N ASP A 134 -18.64 21.42 -5.93
CA ASP A 134 -18.07 20.31 -6.71
C ASP A 134 -17.57 19.19 -5.81
N MET A 135 -16.86 19.53 -4.72
CA MET A 135 -16.40 18.57 -3.72
C MET A 135 -17.56 17.87 -3.01
N THR A 136 -18.62 18.61 -2.68
CA THR A 136 -19.81 18.04 -2.04
C THR A 136 -20.52 17.08 -2.98
N LEU A 137 -20.66 17.46 -4.26
CA LEU A 137 -21.24 16.60 -5.28
C LEU A 137 -20.38 15.34 -5.47
N ALA A 138 -19.06 15.50 -5.57
CA ALA A 138 -18.12 14.39 -5.68
C ALA A 138 -18.26 13.41 -4.50
N ASN A 139 -18.28 13.90 -3.27
CA ASN A 139 -18.50 13.09 -2.07
C ASN A 139 -19.82 12.31 -2.15
N LEU A 140 -20.92 12.96 -2.51
CA LEU A 140 -22.22 12.29 -2.67
C LEU A 140 -22.18 11.20 -3.74
N THR A 141 -21.52 11.45 -4.87
CA THR A 141 -21.38 10.45 -5.94
C THR A 141 -20.50 9.27 -5.52
N SER A 142 -19.39 9.53 -4.84
CA SER A 142 -18.51 8.51 -4.27
C SER A 142 -19.25 7.68 -3.22
N ASP A 143 -20.00 8.30 -2.31
CA ASP A 143 -20.82 7.63 -1.30
C ASP A 143 -21.87 6.71 -1.94
N ALA A 144 -22.58 7.20 -2.96
CA ALA A 144 -23.56 6.41 -3.69
C ALA A 144 -22.90 5.23 -4.41
N PHE A 145 -21.72 5.44 -5.00
CA PHE A 145 -20.96 4.39 -5.67
C PHE A 145 -20.50 3.31 -4.68
N ARG A 146 -19.90 3.69 -3.54
CA ARG A 146 -19.43 2.73 -2.51
C ARG A 146 -20.56 1.95 -1.84
N ARG A 147 -21.79 2.47 -1.86
CA ARG A 147 -22.99 1.74 -1.42
C ARG A 147 -23.46 0.69 -2.41
N GLN A 148 -23.07 0.81 -3.68
CA GLN A 148 -23.44 -0.14 -4.74
C GLN A 148 -22.31 -1.14 -4.99
N TYR A 149 -21.05 -0.69 -4.95
CA TYR A 149 -19.88 -1.47 -5.33
C TYR A 149 -18.75 -1.30 -4.30
N GLY A 150 -18.10 -2.40 -3.93
CA GLY A 150 -16.91 -2.40 -3.09
C GLY A 150 -15.61 -2.30 -3.90
N GLU A 151 -15.56 -2.93 -5.07
CA GLU A 151 -14.42 -2.89 -5.99
C GLU A 151 -14.95 -2.95 -7.43
N VAL A 152 -14.29 -2.26 -8.36
CA VAL A 152 -14.65 -2.26 -9.78
C VAL A 152 -13.40 -2.31 -10.64
N LYS A 153 -13.41 -3.15 -11.68
CA LYS A 153 -12.34 -3.29 -12.66
C LYS A 153 -12.88 -3.22 -14.08
N VAL A 154 -12.37 -2.32 -14.90
CA VAL A 154 -12.66 -2.29 -16.34
C VAL A 154 -12.07 -3.55 -16.98
N SER A 155 -12.91 -4.32 -17.66
CA SER A 155 -12.50 -5.55 -18.34
C SER A 155 -12.26 -5.34 -19.83
N SER A 156 -13.09 -4.53 -20.48
CA SER A 156 -12.97 -4.24 -21.91
C SER A 156 -13.55 -2.88 -22.26
N ILE A 157 -13.02 -2.28 -23.32
CA ILE A 157 -13.67 -1.21 -24.06
C ILE A 157 -14.42 -1.85 -25.21
N ASP A 158 -15.75 -1.70 -25.23
CA ASP A 158 -16.61 -2.39 -26.19
C ASP A 158 -16.82 -1.54 -27.44
N LYS A 159 -16.95 -0.21 -27.27
CA LYS A 159 -17.10 0.72 -28.39
C LYS A 159 -16.70 2.14 -28.01
N ILE A 160 -15.90 2.78 -28.86
CA ILE A 160 -15.65 4.22 -28.82
C ILE A 160 -16.45 4.90 -29.95
N VAL A 161 -17.18 5.96 -29.58
CA VAL A 161 -17.91 6.84 -30.50
C VAL A 161 -17.40 8.26 -30.31
N THR A 162 -16.57 8.71 -31.24
CA THR A 162 -15.95 10.05 -31.21
C THR A 162 -16.86 11.05 -31.89
N TRP A 163 -17.18 12.16 -31.22
CA TRP A 163 -18.01 13.25 -31.77
C TRP A 163 -17.18 14.47 -32.16
N SER A 164 -16.03 14.66 -31.51
CA SER A 164 -15.05 15.68 -31.83
C SER A 164 -13.63 15.14 -31.58
N PRO A 165 -12.57 15.81 -32.06
CA PRO A 165 -11.18 15.37 -31.83
C PRO A 165 -10.82 15.17 -30.35
N THR A 166 -11.50 15.88 -29.45
CA THR A 166 -11.26 15.83 -28.01
C THR A 166 -12.39 15.17 -27.21
N GLN A 167 -13.54 14.88 -27.82
CA GLN A 167 -14.70 14.30 -27.13
C GLN A 167 -15.10 12.95 -27.69
N SER A 168 -15.18 11.97 -26.81
CA SER A 168 -15.60 10.62 -27.16
C SER A 168 -16.56 10.05 -26.12
N GLN A 169 -17.55 9.30 -26.57
CA GLN A 169 -18.39 8.47 -25.73
C GLN A 169 -17.92 7.02 -25.83
N VAL A 170 -17.73 6.37 -24.69
CA VAL A 170 -17.16 5.03 -24.60
C VAL A 170 -18.12 4.09 -23.89
N LEU A 171 -18.52 3.03 -24.57
CA LEU A 171 -19.16 1.85 -23.98
C LEU A 171 -18.05 0.92 -23.48
N PHE A 172 -18.13 0.52 -22.22
CA PHE A 172 -17.16 -0.38 -21.61
C PHE A 172 -17.87 -1.43 -20.77
N THR A 173 -17.20 -2.56 -20.59
CA THR A 173 -17.59 -3.60 -19.65
C THR A 173 -16.65 -3.55 -18.46
N MET A 174 -17.21 -3.69 -17.27
CA MET A 174 -16.51 -3.72 -16.01
C MET A 174 -17.00 -4.89 -15.17
N ARG A 175 -16.11 -5.43 -14.36
CA ARG A 175 -16.43 -6.39 -13.32
C ARG A 175 -16.44 -5.69 -11.99
N ALA A 176 -17.57 -5.79 -11.29
CA ALA A 176 -17.82 -5.07 -10.06
C ALA A 176 -18.18 -6.06 -8.96
N THR A 177 -17.64 -5.87 -7.76
CA THR A 177 -18.06 -6.57 -6.56
C THR A 177 -19.13 -5.73 -5.87
N PRO A 178 -20.39 -6.19 -5.78
CA PRO A 178 -21.44 -5.41 -5.11
C PRO A 178 -21.13 -5.17 -3.64
N ALA A 179 -21.54 -4.02 -3.12
CA ALA A 179 -21.40 -3.71 -1.70
C ALA A 179 -22.42 -4.52 -0.87
N GLY A 180 -21.96 -5.63 -0.29
CA GLY A 180 -22.78 -6.53 0.53
C GLY A 180 -22.05 -7.84 0.85
N ARG A 181 -22.46 -8.54 1.92
CA ARG A 181 -21.84 -9.85 2.25
C ARG A 181 -22.30 -10.91 1.23
N ASN A 182 -21.35 -11.67 0.69
CA ASN A 182 -21.56 -12.84 -0.17
C ASN A 182 -22.17 -12.57 -1.56
N GLN A 183 -21.84 -11.45 -2.19
CA GLN A 183 -22.11 -11.27 -3.62
C GLN A 183 -20.81 -11.48 -4.40
N GLY A 184 -20.82 -12.40 -5.35
CA GLY A 184 -19.69 -12.62 -6.27
C GLY A 184 -19.45 -11.41 -7.17
N GLU A 185 -18.35 -11.43 -7.90
CA GLU A 185 -18.06 -10.45 -8.94
C GLU A 185 -19.15 -10.54 -10.04
N VAL A 186 -19.73 -9.40 -10.41
CA VAL A 186 -20.75 -9.29 -11.45
C VAL A 186 -20.23 -8.44 -12.60
N GLU A 187 -20.51 -8.87 -13.82
CA GLU A 187 -20.21 -8.08 -15.01
C GLU A 187 -21.31 -7.04 -15.25
N ARG A 188 -20.89 -5.82 -15.55
CA ARG A 188 -21.75 -4.66 -15.81
C ARG A 188 -21.20 -3.88 -16.98
N GLN A 189 -22.09 -3.27 -17.75
CA GLN A 189 -21.68 -2.30 -18.76
C GLN A 189 -21.85 -0.89 -18.23
N GLY A 190 -21.08 0.03 -18.78
CA GLY A 190 -21.14 1.44 -18.47
C GLY A 190 -20.91 2.27 -19.71
N ILE A 191 -21.46 3.49 -19.71
CA ILE A 191 -21.12 4.51 -20.70
C ILE A 191 -20.38 5.62 -20.00
N ALA A 192 -19.19 5.95 -20.49
CA ALA A 192 -18.41 7.10 -20.07
C ALA A 192 -18.38 8.16 -21.18
N GLN A 193 -18.46 9.43 -20.82
CA GLN A 193 -18.10 10.53 -21.72
C GLN A 193 -16.71 11.02 -21.35
N LEU A 194 -15.81 10.97 -22.31
CA LEU A 194 -14.41 11.33 -22.17
C LEU A 194 -14.13 12.66 -22.85
N LEU A 195 -13.33 13.49 -22.20
CA LEU A 195 -12.79 14.74 -22.73
C LEU A 195 -11.26 14.71 -22.64
N LEU A 196 -10.60 14.88 -23.78
CA LEU A 196 -9.16 15.12 -23.85
C LEU A 196 -8.90 16.62 -23.65
N GLN A 197 -8.21 16.97 -22.58
CA GLN A 197 -7.85 18.34 -22.25
C GLN A 197 -6.45 18.37 -21.64
N ASP A 198 -5.58 19.24 -22.15
CA ASP A 198 -4.21 19.43 -21.64
C ASP A 198 -3.45 18.10 -21.47
N GLN A 199 -3.55 17.23 -22.49
CA GLN A 199 -2.99 15.86 -22.50
C GLN A 199 -3.57 14.90 -21.45
N ASN A 200 -4.67 15.24 -20.79
CA ASN A 200 -5.37 14.38 -19.83
C ASN A 200 -6.72 13.93 -20.39
N ILE A 201 -7.07 12.66 -20.18
CA ILE A 201 -8.40 12.13 -20.51
C ILE A 201 -9.25 12.18 -19.24
N LEU A 202 -10.23 13.07 -19.22
CA LEU A 202 -11.17 13.27 -18.11
C LEU A 202 -12.48 12.52 -18.37
N VAL A 203 -13.01 11.87 -17.33
CA VAL A 203 -14.34 11.24 -17.34
C VAL A 203 -15.38 12.26 -16.90
N CYS A 204 -15.95 12.95 -17.89
CA CYS A 204 -16.96 13.99 -17.70
C CYS A 204 -18.31 13.49 -17.20
N SER A 205 -18.65 12.26 -17.55
CA SER A 205 -19.93 11.65 -17.20
C SER A 205 -19.76 10.14 -17.18
N TYR A 206 -20.42 9.51 -16.22
CA TYR A 206 -20.45 8.06 -16.08
C TYR A 206 -21.89 7.61 -15.80
N LEU A 207 -22.37 6.69 -16.63
CA LEU A 207 -23.70 6.12 -16.52
C LEU A 207 -23.59 4.60 -16.46
N PRO A 208 -23.79 3.97 -15.28
CA PRO A 208 -23.86 2.52 -15.19
C PRO A 208 -25.07 2.02 -15.99
N ARG A 209 -24.84 1.02 -16.85
CA ARG A 209 -25.91 0.24 -17.47
C ARG A 209 -26.11 -0.98 -16.57
N ASN A 210 -27.12 -0.91 -15.71
CA ASN A 210 -27.61 -2.12 -15.07
C ASN A 210 -28.13 -3.00 -16.20
N SER A 211 -27.48 -4.14 -16.42
CA SER A 211 -28.05 -5.26 -17.16
C SER A 211 -29.29 -5.72 -16.39
N GLY A 212 -30.39 -5.01 -16.61
CA GLY A 212 -31.72 -5.43 -16.20
C GLY A 212 -32.05 -6.66 -17.04
N GLN A 213 -32.29 -7.78 -16.35
CA GLN A 213 -33.16 -8.80 -16.90
C GLN A 213 -34.49 -8.10 -17.25
N PHE A 214 -34.82 -8.10 -18.53
CA PHE A 214 -36.19 -7.87 -18.99
C PHE A 214 -36.88 -9.24 -19.06
#